data_AF-A0A9W4B9N1-F1
#
_entry.id   AF-A0A9W4B9N1-F1
#
_cell.length_a   1.000
_cell.length_b   1.000
_cell.length_c   1.000
_cell.angle_alpha   90.00
_cell.angle_beta   90.00
_cell.angle_gamma   90.00
#
_symmetry.space_group_name_H-M   'P 1'
#
loop_
_entity.id
_entity.type
_entity.pdbx_description
1 polymer ?
#
loop_
_entity_poly.entity_id
_entity_poly.type
_entity_poly.pdbx_seq_one_letter_code
_entity_poly.pdbx_strand_id
1 'polypeptide(L)' 'MDPSERIPKDDWVDQDLLTRDEAAGRLVEEIAEVSKKIEAGEGDEVMERRLAGMKEALKHYRER' A
#
# COMPACT_ATOMS: atom_id res chain seq x y z
N MET A 1 1.10 12.89 19.74
CA MET A 1 2.00 13.44 18.72
C MET A 1 1.77 14.93 18.70
N ASP A 2 2.79 15.67 19.10
CA ASP A 2 2.76 17.13 19.13
C ASP A 2 2.81 17.64 17.67
N PRO A 3 1.99 18.63 17.26
CA PRO A 3 2.07 19.19 15.91
C PRO A 3 3.47 19.70 15.53
N SER A 4 4.29 20.05 16.51
CA SER A 4 5.69 20.44 16.32
C SER A 4 6.64 19.28 15.98
N GLU A 5 6.21 18.02 16.15
CA GLU A 5 6.95 16.82 15.73
C GLU A 5 6.67 16.46 14.26
N ARG A 6 5.78 17.21 13.57
CA ARG A 6 5.53 17.01 12.13
C ARG A 6 6.67 17.64 11.34
N ILE A 7 7.25 16.85 10.46
CA ILE A 7 8.30 17.29 9.53
C ILE A 7 7.78 18.50 8.73
N PRO A 8 8.53 19.62 8.66
CA PRO A 8 8.18 20.77 7.84
C PRO A 8 7.86 20.35 6.41
N LYS A 9 6.83 20.96 5.82
CA LYS A 9 6.35 20.59 4.47
C LYS A 9 7.44 20.71 3.41
N ASP A 10 8.38 21.63 3.60
CA ASP A 10 9.49 21.89 2.69
C ASP A 10 10.56 20.80 2.76
N ASP A 11 10.62 20.06 3.87
CA ASP A 11 11.49 18.90 4.09
C ASP A 11 10.85 17.58 3.63
N TRP A 12 9.63 17.61 3.07
CA TRP A 12 8.99 16.40 2.50
C TRP A 12 9.72 15.89 1.26
N VAL A 13 10.48 16.76 0.59
CA VAL A 13 11.24 16.43 -0.63
C VAL A 13 12.48 15.59 -0.33
N ASP A 14 13.01 15.66 0.90
CA ASP A 14 14.13 14.83 1.37
C ASP A 14 13.69 13.41 1.77
N GLN A 15 12.39 13.11 1.76
CA GLN A 15 11.89 11.74 1.78
C GLN A 15 11.77 11.23 0.34
N ASP A 16 12.28 10.02 0.10
CA ASP A 16 12.06 9.25 -1.13
C ASP A 16 10.57 8.87 -1.23
N LEU A 17 9.73 9.85 -1.56
CA LEU A 17 8.31 9.68 -1.75
C LEU A 17 8.12 8.96 -3.09
N LEU A 18 7.53 7.77 -3.02
CA LEU A 18 7.19 7.01 -4.22
C LEU A 18 6.30 7.85 -5.12
N THR A 19 6.61 7.84 -6.41
CA THR A 19 5.64 8.26 -7.41
C THR A 19 4.40 7.38 -7.31
N ARG A 20 3.28 7.91 -7.80
CA ARG A 20 2.02 7.17 -7.81
C ARG A 20 2.13 5.84 -8.57
N ASP A 21 2.89 5.82 -9.66
CA ASP A 21 3.10 4.63 -10.49
C ASP A 21 3.97 3.59 -9.77
N GLU A 22 5.02 4.03 -9.06
CA GLU A 22 5.84 3.14 -8.24
C GLU A 22 5.05 2.55 -7.07
N ALA A 23 4.23 3.37 -6.40
CA ALA A 23 3.35 2.90 -5.33
C ALA A 23 2.33 1.87 -5.85
N ALA A 24 1.73 2.13 -7.03
CA ALA A 24 0.81 1.19 -7.67
C ALA A 24 1.53 -0.11 -8.09
N GLY A 25 2.75 -0.03 -8.60
CA GLY A 25 3.56 -1.18 -8.98
C GLY A 25 3.86 -2.09 -7.78
N ARG A 26 4.38 -1.52 -6.69
CA ARG A 26 4.64 -2.26 -5.45
C ARG A 26 3.37 -2.86 -4.86
N LEU A 27 2.25 -2.16 -4.94
CA LEU A 27 0.96 -2.67 -4.47
C LEU A 27 0.48 -3.88 -5.29
N VAL A 28 0.71 -3.89 -6.61
CA VAL A 28 0.40 -5.05 -7.47
C VAL A 28 1.23 -6.27 -7.06
N GLU A 29 2.52 -6.09 -6.79
CA GLU A 29 3.41 -7.16 -6.35
C GLU A 29 2.95 -7.76 -5.02
N GLU A 30 2.67 -6.92 -4.01
CA GLU A 30 2.17 -7.36 -2.70
C GLU A 30 0.82 -8.11 -2.82
N ILE A 31 -0.11 -7.61 -3.66
CA ILE A 31 -1.38 -8.30 -3.92
C ILE A 31 -1.12 -9.70 -4.49
N ALA A 32 -0.20 -9.84 -5.43
CA ALA A 32 0.11 -11.13 -6.04
C ALA A 32 0.73 -12.10 -5.01
N GLU A 33 1.63 -11.63 -4.16
CA GLU A 33 2.22 -12.46 -3.10
C GLU A 33 1.19 -12.91 -2.06
N VAL A 34 0.36 -11.99 -1.57
CA VAL A 34 -0.65 -12.30 -0.56
C VAL A 34 -1.74 -13.21 -1.13
N SER A 35 -2.14 -13.01 -2.39
CA SER A 35 -3.04 -13.93 -3.08
C SER A 35 -2.48 -15.35 -3.14
N LYS A 36 -1.20 -15.53 -3.49
CA LYS A 36 -0.56 -16.85 -3.52
C LYS A 36 -0.55 -17.53 -2.15
N LYS A 37 -0.27 -16.79 -1.08
CA LYS A 37 -0.29 -17.33 0.29
C LYS A 37 -1.68 -17.80 0.70
N ILE A 38 -2.72 -17.03 0.39
CA ILE A 38 -4.10 -17.42 0.64
C ILE A 38 -4.45 -18.68 -0.18
N GLU A 39 -4.09 -18.72 -1.46
CA GLU A 39 -4.31 -19.89 -2.33
C GLU A 39 -3.56 -21.15 -1.86
N ALA A 40 -2.40 -20.98 -1.22
CA ALA A 40 -1.64 -22.05 -0.59
C ALA A 40 -2.25 -22.56 0.73
N GLY A 41 -3.35 -21.95 1.20
CA GLY A 41 -4.01 -22.31 2.46
C GLY A 41 -3.37 -21.66 3.70
N GLU A 42 -2.48 -20.70 3.52
CA GLU A 42 -1.87 -19.91 4.61
C GLU A 42 -2.68 -18.66 4.97
N GLY A 43 -3.87 -18.51 4.36
CA GLY A 43 -4.76 -17.38 4.58
C GLY A 43 -5.56 -17.47 5.87
N ASP A 44 -5.65 -16.35 6.59
CA ASP A 44 -6.61 -16.12 7.66
C ASP A 44 -7.58 -14.97 7.31
N GLU A 45 -8.65 -14.79 8.09
CA GLU A 45 -9.66 -13.74 7.85
C GLU A 45 -9.07 -12.31 7.86
N VAL A 46 -7.95 -12.11 8.55
CA VAL A 46 -7.28 -10.81 8.58
C VAL A 46 -6.54 -10.57 7.27
N MET A 47 -5.84 -11.58 6.77
CA MET A 47 -5.11 -11.56 5.50
C MET A 47 -6.06 -11.38 4.32
N GLU A 48 -7.21 -12.05 4.33
CA GLU A 48 -8.25 -11.87 3.30
C GLU A 48 -8.81 -10.44 3.28
N ARG A 49 -9.12 -9.88 4.45
CA ARG A 49 -9.58 -8.49 4.55
C ARG A 49 -8.49 -7.50 4.10
N ARG A 50 -7.23 -7.76 4.44
CA ARG A 50 -6.10 -6.95 3.98
C ARG A 50 -5.98 -7.02 2.46
N LEU A 51 -6.11 -8.20 1.86
CA LEU A 51 -6.10 -8.38 0.41
C LEU A 51 -7.23 -7.57 -0.26
N ALA A 52 -8.44 -7.61 0.30
CA ALA A 52 -9.56 -6.82 -0.20
C ALA A 52 -9.27 -5.31 -0.16
N GLY A 53 -8.72 -4.81 0.95
CA GLY A 53 -8.32 -3.40 1.09
C GLY A 53 -7.23 -2.99 0.10
N MET A 54 -6.24 -3.84 -0.13
CA MET A 54 -5.18 -3.58 -1.12
C MET A 54 -5.73 -3.51 -2.55
N LYS A 55 -6.67 -4.38 -2.91
CA LYS A 55 -7.34 -4.35 -4.22
C LYS A 55 -8.13 -3.06 -4.43
N GLU A 56 -8.84 -2.58 -3.40
CA GLU A 56 -9.58 -1.31 -3.48
C GLU A 56 -8.62 -0.11 -3.59
N ALA A 57 -7.53 -0.09 -2.82
CA ALA A 57 -6.51 0.95 -2.93
C ALA A 57 -5.89 1.00 -4.35
N LEU A 58 -5.61 -0.16 -4.96
CA LEU A 58 -5.09 -0.24 -6.33
C LEU A 58 -6.09 0.31 -7.35
N LYS A 59 -7.38 0.03 -7.17
CA LYS A 59 -8.43 0.60 -8.01
C LYS A 59 -8.42 2.13 -7.93
N HIS A 60 -8.33 2.70 -6.73
CA HIS A 60 -8.20 4.15 -6.56
C HIS A 60 -6.95 4.73 -7.23
N TYR A 61 -5.83 4.01 -7.22
CA TYR A 61 -4.63 4.43 -7.93
C TYR A 61 -4.75 4.36 -9.45
N ARG A 62 -5.71 3.62 -10.01
CA ARG A 62 -5.94 3.52 -11.46
C ARG A 62 -7.04 4.45 -11.99
N GLU A 63 -7.96 4.87 -11.13
CA GLU A 63 -9.13 5.66 -11.53
C GLU A 63 -8.96 7.19 -11.46
N ARG A 64 -7.93 7.69 -10.77
CA ARG A 64 -7.62 9.13 -10.69
C ARG A 64 -6.49 9.52 -11.64
#